data_AF-U9UNN4-F1
#
_entry.id   AF-U9UNN4-F1
#
_cell.length_a   1.000
_cell.length_b   1.000
_cell.length_c   1.000
_cell.angle_alpha   90.00
_cell.angle_beta   90.00
_cell.angle_gamma   90.00
#
_symmetry.space_group_name_H-M   'P 1'
#
loop_
_entity.id
_entity.type
_entity.pdbx_description
1 polymer ?
#
loop_
_entity_poly.entity_id
_entity_poly.type
_entity_poly.pdbx_seq_one_letter_code
_entity_poly.pdbx_strand_id
1 'polypeptide(L)'
;MYVWDEKECICSSENFNYKSWAGGQSTGWVLGSSGNCFNSGTSIGYCSSFKDGTKITVHLDMNKRTCAFTVNGIKYPEVSGWNNLPSKLYPVVSLKFPVFPVRFIYLPGGSDRSKSHV
;
A
#
# COMPACT_ATOMS: atom_id res chain seq x y z
N MET A 1 -1.20 4.95 -24.57
CA MET A 1 -1.64 5.33 -23.21
C MET A 1 -0.76 4.56 -22.23
N TYR A 2 0.32 5.17 -21.75
CA TYR A 2 1.23 4.52 -20.80
C TYR A 2 0.68 4.75 -19.39
N VAL A 3 0.28 3.67 -18.72
CA VAL A 3 -0.22 3.71 -17.35
C VAL A 3 0.96 3.78 -16.40
N TRP A 4 1.04 4.85 -15.62
CA TRP A 4 2.04 5.05 -14.58
C TRP A 4 1.64 4.22 -13.35
N ASP A 5 2.42 3.18 -13.04
CA ASP A 5 2.20 2.31 -11.87
C ASP A 5 2.91 2.92 -10.65
N GLU A 6 2.26 3.89 -10.00
CA GLU A 6 2.56 4.25 -8.62
C GLU A 6 1.73 3.34 -7.70
N LYS A 7 2.41 2.57 -6.84
CA LYS A 7 1.77 1.52 -6.02
C LYS A 7 2.22 1.62 -4.57
N GLU A 8 1.31 2.02 -3.69
CA GLU A 8 1.51 1.92 -2.24
C GLU A 8 1.11 0.53 -1.74
N CYS A 9 1.93 -0.05 -0.88
CA CYS A 9 1.76 -1.43 -0.44
C CYS A 9 2.27 -1.68 0.98
N ILE A 10 1.86 -2.83 1.51
CA ILE A 10 2.43 -3.43 2.71
C ILE A 10 2.93 -4.84 2.36
N CYS A 11 4.05 -5.26 2.97
CA CYS A 11 4.58 -6.61 2.78
C CYS A 11 5.02 -7.25 4.10
N SER A 12 5.11 -8.59 4.11
CA SER A 12 5.77 -9.32 5.20
C SER A 12 7.29 -9.28 5.06
N SER A 13 8.02 -9.29 6.19
CA SER A 13 9.51 -9.42 6.14
C SER A 13 9.99 -10.77 5.61
N GLU A 14 9.18 -11.81 5.76
CA GLU A 14 9.57 -13.16 5.35
C GLU A 14 9.27 -13.35 3.86
N ASN A 15 10.27 -13.81 3.12
CA ASN A 15 10.16 -14.25 1.72
C ASN A 15 9.63 -13.21 0.70
N PHE A 16 9.74 -11.91 0.99
CA PHE A 16 9.40 -10.86 0.03
C PHE A 16 10.58 -10.58 -0.92
N ASN A 17 10.36 -10.75 -2.23
CA ASN A 17 11.36 -10.48 -3.27
C ASN A 17 11.24 -9.03 -3.77
N TYR A 18 12.20 -8.19 -3.39
CA TYR A 18 12.28 -6.79 -3.80
C TYR A 18 12.54 -6.57 -5.30
N LYS A 19 13.01 -7.59 -6.02
CA LYS A 19 13.25 -7.51 -7.48
C LYS A 19 12.01 -7.84 -8.31
N SER A 20 10.95 -8.35 -7.67
CA SER A 20 9.71 -8.76 -8.33
C SER A 20 8.57 -7.81 -8.01
N TRP A 21 7.58 -7.72 -8.91
CA TRP A 21 6.39 -6.89 -8.66
C TRP A 21 5.67 -7.37 -7.40
N ALA A 22 5.46 -6.45 -6.45
CA ALA A 22 4.89 -6.75 -5.13
C ALA A 22 3.51 -7.42 -5.21
N GLY A 23 2.65 -6.98 -6.14
CA GLY A 23 1.27 -7.50 -6.25
C GLY A 23 1.18 -8.93 -6.79
N GLY A 24 2.25 -9.41 -7.45
CA GLY A 24 2.36 -10.79 -7.91
C GLY A 24 2.76 -11.78 -6.81
N GLN A 25 3.21 -11.28 -5.66
CA GLN A 25 3.70 -12.10 -4.55
C GLN A 25 2.60 -12.28 -3.51
N SER A 26 2.51 -13.47 -2.90
CA SER A 26 1.57 -13.73 -1.80
C SER A 26 1.89 -12.92 -0.55
N THR A 27 3.14 -12.49 -0.42
CA THR A 27 3.67 -11.68 0.68
C THR A 27 3.53 -10.17 0.48
N GLY A 28 2.91 -9.74 -0.64
CA GLY A 28 2.68 -8.33 -0.97
C GLY A 28 1.20 -8.01 -1.13
N TRP A 29 0.76 -6.93 -0.48
CA TRP A 29 -0.60 -6.39 -0.57
C TRP A 29 -0.54 -4.96 -1.09
N VAL A 30 -1.09 -4.74 -2.27
CA VAL A 30 -0.82 -3.52 -3.05
C VAL A 30 -2.11 -2.85 -3.49
N LEU A 31 -2.21 -1.52 -3.34
CA LEU A 31 -3.17 -0.70 -4.07
C LEU A 31 -2.47 -0.09 -5.29
N GLY A 32 -2.99 -0.33 -6.49
CA GLY A 32 -2.46 0.27 -7.72
C GLY A 32 -3.27 1.45 -8.23
N SER A 33 -2.62 2.32 -9.01
CA SER A 33 -3.21 3.51 -9.65
C SER A 33 -4.42 3.23 -10.54
N SER A 34 -4.60 2.00 -11.01
CA SER A 34 -5.81 1.57 -11.70
C SER A 34 -7.04 1.45 -10.78
N GLY A 35 -6.89 1.63 -9.48
CA GLY A 35 -7.94 1.46 -8.48
C GLY A 35 -8.16 0.00 -8.04
N ASN A 36 -7.25 -0.90 -8.41
CA ASN A 36 -7.31 -2.31 -8.04
C ASN A 36 -6.36 -2.62 -6.88
N CYS A 37 -6.82 -3.48 -5.98
CA CYS A 37 -5.97 -4.13 -4.99
C CYS A 37 -5.39 -5.44 -5.56
N PHE A 38 -4.13 -5.73 -5.25
CA PHE A 38 -3.42 -6.92 -5.72
C PHE A 38 -2.79 -7.70 -4.57
N ASN A 39 -2.93 -9.02 -4.62
CA ASN A 39 -2.19 -9.96 -3.78
C ASN A 39 -2.10 -11.31 -4.51
N SER A 40 -0.92 -11.95 -4.47
CA SER A 40 -0.68 -13.26 -5.10
C SER A 40 -1.10 -13.34 -6.59
N GLY A 41 -0.91 -12.25 -7.34
CA GLY A 41 -1.29 -12.16 -8.75
C GLY A 41 -2.79 -11.99 -9.02
N THR A 42 -3.62 -11.98 -7.98
CA THR A 42 -5.06 -11.73 -8.08
C THR A 42 -5.34 -10.24 -7.97
N SER A 43 -6.29 -9.74 -8.77
CA SER A 43 -6.72 -8.33 -8.81
C SER A 43 -8.17 -8.20 -8.38
N ILE A 44 -8.47 -7.23 -7.53
CA ILE A 44 -9.84 -6.93 -7.06
C ILE A 44 -10.10 -5.44 -7.24
N GLY A 45 -11.24 -5.09 -7.85
CA GLY A 45 -11.68 -3.70 -7.95
C GLY A 45 -11.98 -3.14 -6.57
N TYR A 46 -11.40 -1.98 -6.24
CA TYR A 46 -11.48 -1.41 -4.89
C TYR A 46 -11.91 0.06 -4.90
N CYS A 47 -11.30 0.89 -5.74
CA CYS A 47 -11.64 2.29 -5.89
C CYS A 47 -11.57 2.73 -7.36
N SER A 48 -11.91 3.99 -7.62
CA SER A 48 -11.64 4.60 -8.92
C SER A 48 -10.13 4.72 -9.15
N SER A 49 -9.71 4.73 -10.41
CA SER A 49 -8.33 5.00 -10.77
C SER A 49 -7.90 6.40 -10.34
N PHE A 50 -6.60 6.55 -10.07
CA PHE A 50 -6.01 7.79 -9.59
C PHE A 50 -4.67 8.03 -10.30
N LYS A 51 -4.16 9.26 -10.13
CA LYS A 51 -2.99 9.78 -10.85
C LYS A 51 -2.05 10.53 -9.91
N ASP A 52 -0.93 10.99 -10.44
CA ASP A 52 0.08 11.79 -9.75
C ASP A 52 -0.53 12.91 -8.90
N GLY A 53 0.04 13.13 -7.72
CA GLY A 53 -0.46 14.08 -6.72
C GLY A 53 -1.60 13.52 -5.86
N THR A 54 -2.07 12.30 -6.11
CA THR A 54 -3.01 11.63 -5.23
C THR A 54 -2.35 11.27 -3.91
N LYS A 55 -2.95 11.74 -2.80
CA LYS A 55 -2.56 11.31 -1.47
C LYS A 55 -3.25 9.99 -1.13
N ILE A 56 -2.46 8.96 -0.89
CA ILE A 56 -2.92 7.68 -0.37
C ILE A 56 -2.57 7.61 1.11
N THR A 57 -3.42 6.98 1.90
CA THR A 57 -3.15 6.68 3.31
C THR A 57 -3.56 5.26 3.58
N VAL A 58 -2.63 4.47 4.11
CA VAL A 58 -2.83 3.08 4.47
C VAL A 58 -3.32 3.01 5.92
N HIS A 59 -4.45 2.36 6.14
CA HIS A 59 -5.03 2.09 7.46
C HIS A 59 -4.85 0.61 7.75
N LEU A 60 -3.93 0.28 8.66
CA LEU A 60 -3.63 -1.08 9.06
C LEU A 60 -4.18 -1.34 10.46
N ASP A 61 -5.11 -2.30 10.60
CA ASP A 61 -5.60 -2.78 11.88
C ASP A 61 -4.95 -4.13 12.19
N MET A 62 -3.95 -4.11 13.07
CA MET A 62 -3.21 -5.33 13.45
C MET A 62 -3.96 -6.23 14.44
N ASN A 63 -5.02 -5.72 15.10
CA ASN A 63 -5.86 -6.54 15.96
C ASN A 63 -6.79 -7.41 15.10
N LYS A 64 -7.39 -6.82 14.06
CA LYS A 64 -8.25 -7.54 13.10
C LYS A 64 -7.47 -8.18 11.96
N ARG A 65 -6.21 -7.79 11.77
CA ARG A 65 -5.37 -8.19 10.63
C ARG A 65 -5.98 -7.81 9.28
N THR A 66 -6.50 -6.58 9.20
CA THR A 66 -7.16 -6.00 8.02
C THR A 66 -6.44 -4.74 7.55
N CYS A 67 -6.69 -4.36 6.30
CA CYS A 67 -6.16 -3.14 5.71
C CYS A 67 -7.25 -2.42 4.91
N ALA A 68 -7.23 -1.08 4.96
CA ALA A 68 -8.07 -0.20 4.18
C ALA A 68 -7.25 0.99 3.66
N PHE A 69 -7.74 1.68 2.64
CA PHE A 69 -7.07 2.85 2.09
C PHE A 69 -7.96 4.09 2.14
N THR A 70 -7.33 5.25 2.29
CA THR A 70 -7.93 6.53 1.96
C THR A 70 -7.26 7.07 0.71
N VAL A 71 -8.05 7.39 -0.31
CA VAL A 71 -7.57 7.94 -1.58
C VAL A 71 -8.15 9.34 -1.73
N ASN A 72 -7.27 10.35 -1.77
CA ASN A 72 -7.65 11.76 -1.86
C ASN A 72 -8.72 12.19 -0.83
N GLY A 73 -8.57 11.74 0.41
CA GLY A 73 -9.50 12.06 1.51
C GLY A 73 -10.75 11.18 1.59
N ILE A 74 -11.01 10.33 0.60
CA ILE A 74 -12.13 9.37 0.64
C ILE A 74 -11.63 8.06 1.26
N LYS A 75 -12.18 7.71 2.43
CA LYS A 75 -11.88 6.43 3.10
C LYS A 75 -12.74 5.32 2.51
N TYR A 76 -12.08 4.29 1.98
CA TYR A 76 -12.72 3.09 1.46
C TYR A 76 -12.85 2.02 2.56
N PRO A 77 -13.76 1.04 2.41
CA PRO A 77 -13.89 -0.07 3.34
C PRO A 77 -12.64 -0.95 3.40
N GLU A 78 -12.56 -1.86 4.36
CA GLU A 78 -11.50 -2.87 4.39
C GLU A 78 -11.46 -3.66 3.07
N VAL A 79 -10.25 -3.98 2.60
CA VAL A 79 -10.08 -4.73 1.35
C VAL A 79 -10.61 -6.14 1.56
N SER A 80 -11.59 -6.53 0.74
CA SER A 80 -12.19 -7.86 0.81
C SER A 80 -11.12 -8.96 0.63
N GLY A 81 -11.16 -9.97 1.49
CA GLY A 81 -10.21 -11.09 1.49
C GLY A 81 -8.87 -10.81 2.17
N TRP A 82 -8.59 -9.57 2.60
CA TRP A 82 -7.38 -9.24 3.36
C TRP A 82 -7.69 -9.24 4.87
N ASN A 83 -8.03 -10.42 5.41
CA ASN A 83 -8.49 -10.60 6.79
C ASN A 83 -7.60 -11.53 7.65
N ASN A 84 -6.44 -11.91 7.12
CA ASN A 84 -5.44 -12.72 7.82
C ASN A 84 -4.03 -12.23 7.50
N LEU A 85 -3.83 -10.92 7.56
CA LEU A 85 -2.52 -10.32 7.37
C LEU A 85 -1.51 -10.85 8.41
N PRO A 86 -0.22 -11.03 8.04
CA PRO A 86 0.85 -11.41 8.96
C PRO A 86 0.99 -10.44 10.13
N SER A 87 1.48 -10.92 11.28
CA SER A 87 1.67 -10.11 12.49
C SER A 87 2.76 -9.03 12.37
N LYS A 88 3.61 -9.12 11.34
CA LYS A 88 4.66 -8.16 11.06
C LYS A 88 4.58 -7.74 9.60
N LEU A 89 4.31 -6.46 9.39
CA LEU A 89 4.18 -5.85 8.08
C LEU A 89 5.04 -4.60 7.99
N TYR A 90 5.52 -4.29 6.79
CA TYR A 90 6.32 -3.12 6.50
C TYR A 90 5.68 -2.34 5.35
N PRO A 91 5.70 -1.00 5.42
CA PRO A 91 5.31 -0.18 4.29
C PRO A 91 6.31 -0.37 3.14
N VAL A 92 5.80 -0.52 1.93
CA VAL A 92 6.58 -0.64 0.70
C VAL A 92 5.91 0.20 -0.39
N VAL A 93 6.70 0.68 -1.34
CA VAL A 93 6.19 1.19 -2.62
C VAL A 93 6.89 0.42 -3.73
N SER A 94 6.14 0.04 -4.75
CA SER A 94 6.69 -0.63 -5.92
C SER A 94 6.47 0.26 -7.15
N LEU A 95 7.56 0.75 -7.73
CA LEU A 95 7.54 1.54 -8.96
C LEU A 95 7.99 0.65 -10.10
N LYS A 96 7.12 0.46 -11.10
CA LYS A 96 7.48 -0.30 -12.30
C LYS A 96 8.30 0.52 -13.28
N PHE A 97 8.08 1.83 -13.30
CA PHE A 97 8.79 2.79 -14.16
C PHE A 97 9.03 4.09 -13.40
N PRO A 98 10.20 4.29 -12.76
CA PRO A 98 10.47 5.48 -11.98
C PRO A 98 10.81 6.65 -12.91
N VAL A 99 9.83 7.50 -13.23
CA VAL A 99 10.06 8.82 -13.85
C VAL A 99 9.87 9.98 -12.88
N PHE A 100 9.20 9.75 -11.74
CA PHE A 100 8.88 10.80 -10.76
C PHE A 100 9.21 10.38 -9.32
N PRO A 101 9.55 11.35 -8.45
CA PRO A 101 9.85 11.09 -7.05
C PRO A 101 8.58 10.79 -6.23
N VAL A 102 8.57 9.65 -5.53
CA VAL A 102 7.57 9.34 -4.50
C VAL A 102 8.03 9.90 -3.16
N ARG A 103 7.15 10.61 -2.45
CA ARG A 103 7.44 11.15 -1.12
C ARG A 103 6.69 10.37 -0.04
N PHE A 104 7.43 9.67 0.80
CA PHE A 104 6.90 8.99 1.97
C PHE A 104 6.72 9.98 3.12
N ILE A 105 5.53 9.97 3.73
CA ILE A 105 5.28 10.66 5.00
C ILE A 105 4.78 9.60 5.98
N TYR A 106 5.66 9.14 6.85
CA TYR A 106 5.26 8.29 7.97
C TYR A 106 4.63 9.17 9.04
N LEU A 107 3.31 9.03 9.21
CA LEU A 107 2.60 9.62 10.33
C LEU A 107 2.47 8.52 11.39
N PRO A 108 3.33 8.49 12.44
CA PRO A 108 3.13 7.58 13.55
C PRO A 108 1.73 7.81 14.10
N GLY A 109 0.94 6.74 14.22
CA GLY A 109 -0.34 6.78 14.92
C GLY A 109 -0.11 7.40 16.29
N GLY A 110 -0.89 8.43 16.62
CA GLY A 110 -0.66 9.30 17.76
C GLY A 110 -0.51 8.53 19.07
N SER A 111 0.75 8.32 19.47
CA SER A 111 1.24 8.25 20.85
C SER A 111 2.76 8.02 20.79
N ASP A 112 3.53 9.03 20.37
CA ASP A 112 4.70 9.41 21.17
C ASP A 112 5.16 10.83 20.80
N ARG A 113 5.59 11.56 21.82
CA ARG A 113 6.11 12.92 21.74
C ARG A 113 7.43 12.92 20.97
N SER A 114 7.54 13.86 20.03
CA SER A 114 8.76 14.58 19.64
C SER A 114 10.10 13.90 19.93
N LYS A 115 10.86 13.49 18.90
CA LYS A 115 12.26 13.91 18.72
C LYS A 115 12.65 13.84 17.24
N SER A 116 12.77 15.01 16.62
CA SER A 116 13.61 15.21 15.44
C SER A 116 15.08 15.09 15.86
N HIS A 117 15.88 14.30 15.16
CA HIS A 117 17.32 14.49 15.10
C HIS A 117 17.70 14.82 13.64
N VAL A 118 18.61 15.78 13.56
CA VAL A 118 19.14 16.48 12.38
C VAL A 118 19.62 15.52 11.30
#